data_AF-A0A0E9WK76-F1
#
_entry.id   AF-A0A0E9WK76-F1
#
_cell.length_a   1.000
_cell.length_b   1.000
_cell.length_c   1.000
_cell.angle_alpha   90.00
_cell.angle_beta   90.00
_cell.angle_gamma   90.00
#
_symmetry.space_group_name_H-M   'P 1'
#
loop_
_entity.id
_entity.type
_entity.pdbx_description
1 polymer ?
#
loop_
_entity_poly.entity_id
_entity_poly.type
_entity_poly.pdbx_seq_one_letter_code
_entity_poly.pdbx_strand_id
1 'polypeptide(L)'
;MSEKTIREKKRWTRATVGLLLVTLFNVSFCIAEEASCHGAFDLYFVLDKSGSVANNWGEIYGFVEQLTNRFVSPRMRVSFIVFSVRAEVMLPLTGDSYEIEQGLNDS
;
A
#
# COMPACT_ATOMS: atom_id res chain seq x y z
N MET A 1 27.83 -41.97 -45.48
CA MET A 1 26.41 -41.94 -45.05
C MET A 1 26.36 -41.97 -43.52
N SER A 2 26.68 -40.86 -42.83
CA SER A 2 26.73 -40.83 -41.34
C SER A 2 26.62 -39.39 -40.81
N GLU A 3 27.25 -38.43 -41.52
CA GLU A 3 27.33 -37.04 -41.08
C GLU A 3 25.98 -36.28 -41.08
N LYS A 4 25.07 -36.59 -42.02
CA LYS A 4 23.73 -36.00 -42.07
C LYS A 4 22.89 -36.40 -40.86
N THR A 5 22.97 -37.68 -40.48
CA THR A 5 22.22 -38.26 -39.35
C THR A 5 22.71 -37.70 -38.00
N ILE A 6 24.01 -37.41 -37.88
CA ILE A 6 24.60 -36.79 -36.68
C ILE A 6 24.19 -35.32 -36.56
N ARG A 7 24.17 -34.59 -37.69
CA ARG A 7 23.78 -33.18 -37.74
C ARG A 7 22.31 -32.98 -37.40
N GLU A 8 21.45 -33.89 -37.85
CA GLU A 8 20.03 -33.90 -37.47
C GLU A 8 19.85 -34.23 -36.00
N LYS A 9 20.48 -35.28 -35.46
CA LYS A 9 20.44 -35.58 -34.03
C LYS A 9 20.88 -34.38 -33.18
N LYS A 10 22.01 -33.76 -33.51
CA LYS A 10 22.53 -32.57 -32.81
C LYS A 10 21.60 -31.37 -32.89
N ARG A 11 20.90 -31.18 -34.02
CA ARG A 11 19.92 -30.09 -34.21
C ARG A 11 18.66 -30.33 -33.36
N TRP A 12 18.20 -31.58 -33.27
CA TRP A 12 17.06 -31.96 -32.45
C TRP A 12 17.38 -31.87 -30.95
N THR A 13 18.58 -32.28 -30.51
CA THR A 13 19.01 -32.13 -29.11
C THR A 13 19.10 -30.67 -28.67
N ARG A 14 19.55 -29.77 -29.56
CA ARG A 14 19.59 -28.33 -29.26
C ARG A 14 18.19 -27.72 -29.15
N ALA A 15 17.26 -28.17 -29.99
CA ALA A 15 15.88 -27.72 -29.93
C ALA A 15 15.17 -28.21 -28.67
N THR A 16 15.37 -29.47 -28.26
CA THR A 16 14.75 -30.03 -27.05
C THR A 16 15.31 -29.41 -25.77
N VAL A 17 16.62 -29.17 -25.68
CA VAL A 17 17.23 -28.47 -24.52
C VAL A 17 16.77 -27.02 -24.44
N GLY A 18 16.65 -26.32 -25.59
CA GLY A 18 16.12 -24.96 -25.65
C GLY A 18 14.67 -24.87 -25.16
N LEU A 19 13.81 -25.81 -25.57
CA LEU A 19 12.41 -25.85 -25.15
C LEU A 19 12.26 -26.12 -23.64
N LEU A 20 13.10 -27.00 -23.08
CA LEU A 20 13.04 -27.38 -21.67
C LEU A 20 13.48 -26.24 -20.72
N LEU A 21 14.46 -25.45 -21.14
CA LEU A 21 14.89 -24.23 -20.42
C LEU A 21 13.80 -23.14 -20.43
N VAL A 22 13.07 -22.98 -21.54
CA VAL A 22 11.95 -22.04 -21.64
C VAL A 22 10.81 -22.46 -20.73
N THR A 23 10.47 -23.75 -20.66
CA THR A 23 9.39 -24.23 -19.78
C THR A 23 9.71 -24.06 -18.30
N LEU A 24 10.97 -24.23 -17.87
CA LEU A 24 11.38 -24.03 -16.48
C LEU A 24 11.36 -22.55 -16.06
N PHE A 25 11.66 -21.64 -16.99
CA PHE A 25 11.64 -20.20 -16.72
C PHE A 25 10.22 -19.64 -16.54
N ASN A 26 9.21 -20.26 -17.16
CA ASN A 26 7.81 -19.82 -17.08
C ASN A 26 7.07 -20.27 -15.80
N VAL A 27 7.60 -21.25 -15.06
CA VAL A 27 6.95 -21.78 -13.84
C VAL A 27 7.25 -20.91 -12.60
N SER A 28 8.31 -20.10 -12.63
CA SER A 28 8.72 -19.30 -11.46
C SER A 28 8.04 -17.93 -11.35
N PHE A 29 7.13 -17.58 -12.28
CA PHE A 29 6.47 -16.27 -12.30
C PHE A 29 4.97 -16.36 -11.98
N CYS A 30 4.60 -17.24 -11.05
CA CYS A 30 3.36 -17.06 -10.31
C CYS A 30 3.65 -16.09 -9.14
N ILE A 31 3.82 -14.81 -9.48
CA ILE A 31 3.67 -13.75 -8.49
C ILE A 31 2.19 -13.78 -8.13
N ALA A 32 1.88 -14.36 -6.98
CA ALA A 32 0.64 -14.07 -6.29
C ALA A 32 0.71 -12.59 -5.92
N GLU A 33 0.21 -11.72 -6.80
CA GLU A 33 -0.27 -10.42 -6.35
C GLU A 33 -1.38 -10.74 -5.35
N GLU A 34 -1.05 -10.69 -4.06
CA GLU A 34 -2.01 -10.36 -3.01
C GLU A 34 -2.93 -9.30 -3.62
N ALA A 35 -4.22 -9.59 -3.73
CA ALA A 35 -5.20 -8.66 -4.26
C ALA A 35 -5.33 -7.48 -3.29
N SER A 36 -4.31 -6.63 -3.29
CA SER A 36 -4.24 -5.37 -2.59
C SER A 36 -5.22 -4.47 -3.32
N CYS A 37 -6.46 -4.48 -2.84
CA CYS A 37 -7.42 -3.47 -3.22
C CYS A 37 -6.87 -2.14 -2.69
N HIS A 38 -6.07 -1.46 -3.52
CA HIS A 38 -5.54 -0.13 -3.25
C HIS A 38 -6.70 0.89 -3.33
N GLY A 39 -7.83 0.66 -2.67
CA GLY A 39 -8.95 1.58 -2.71
C GLY A 39 -8.47 2.99 -2.36
N ALA A 40 -8.89 3.97 -3.15
CA ALA A 40 -8.78 5.37 -2.74
C ALA A 40 -9.86 5.56 -1.68
N PHE A 41 -9.44 5.88 -0.46
CA PHE A 41 -10.33 6.08 0.68
C PHE A 41 -10.08 7.47 1.24
N ASP A 42 -11.16 8.19 1.51
CA ASP A 42 -11.13 9.46 2.23
C ASP A 42 -11.59 9.20 3.67
N LEU A 43 -10.70 9.42 4.63
CA LEU A 43 -10.94 9.22 6.05
C LEU A 43 -11.20 10.57 6.71
N TYR A 44 -12.33 10.70 7.40
CA TYR A 44 -12.67 11.88 8.18
C TYR A 44 -12.71 11.52 9.65
N PHE A 45 -11.79 12.07 10.43
CA PHE A 45 -11.82 11.94 11.88
C PHE A 45 -12.58 13.14 12.46
N VAL A 46 -13.69 12.85 13.13
CA VAL A 46 -14.47 13.84 13.87
C VAL A 46 -14.20 13.61 15.36
N LEU A 47 -13.40 14.48 15.94
CA LEU A 47 -12.80 14.31 17.27
C LEU A 47 -13.47 15.27 18.28
N ASP A 48 -13.99 14.70 19.36
CA ASP A 48 -14.52 15.49 20.47
C ASP A 48 -13.37 16.11 21.26
N LYS A 49 -13.37 17.44 21.41
CA LYS A 49 -12.44 18.25 22.24
C LYS A 49 -13.22 18.96 23.37
N SER A 50 -14.33 18.38 23.81
CA SER A 50 -15.11 18.87 24.95
C SER A 50 -14.37 18.69 26.27
N GLY A 51 -14.79 19.43 27.31
CA GLY A 51 -14.20 19.30 28.64
C GLY A 51 -14.34 17.91 29.26
N SER A 52 -15.26 17.07 28.77
CA SER A 52 -15.47 15.71 29.28
C SER A 52 -14.33 14.74 28.91
N VAL A 53 -13.59 15.05 27.85
CA VAL A 53 -12.52 14.20 27.30
C VAL A 53 -11.13 14.81 27.45
N ALA A 54 -11.01 15.96 28.13
CA ALA A 54 -9.75 16.73 28.24
C ALA A 54 -8.56 15.91 28.78
N ASN A 55 -8.79 14.99 29.72
CA ASN A 55 -7.75 14.15 30.30
C ASN A 55 -7.32 12.97 29.40
N ASN A 56 -8.11 12.67 28.36
CA ASN A 56 -7.88 11.54 27.44
C ASN A 56 -7.48 12.01 26.04
N TRP A 57 -7.26 13.32 25.85
CA TRP A 57 -6.97 13.90 24.55
C TRP A 57 -5.72 13.30 23.89
N GLY A 58 -4.67 13.04 24.65
CA GLY A 58 -3.46 12.39 24.16
C GLY A 58 -3.69 10.95 23.69
N GLU A 59 -4.63 10.22 24.29
CA GLU A 59 -4.98 8.85 23.88
C GLU A 59 -5.78 8.84 22.57
N ILE A 60 -6.74 9.77 22.45
CA ILE A 60 -7.53 9.97 21.24
C ILE A 60 -6.61 10.31 20.06
N TYR A 61 -5.65 11.21 20.27
CA TYR A 61 -4.69 11.56 19.23
C TYR A 61 -3.69 10.45 18.91
N GLY A 62 -3.15 9.78 19.92
CA GLY A 62 -2.24 8.65 19.70
C GLY A 62 -2.89 7.52 18.89
N PHE A 63 -4.19 7.31 19.05
CA PHE A 63 -4.94 6.38 18.21
C PHE A 63 -5.00 6.83 16.75
N VAL A 64 -5.28 8.10 16.48
CA VAL A 64 -5.33 8.65 15.11
C VAL A 64 -3.96 8.56 14.44
N GLU A 65 -2.88 8.93 15.16
CA GLU A 65 -1.51 8.82 14.67
C GLU A 65 -1.14 7.37 14.29
N GLN A 66 -1.46 6.41 15.17
CA GLN A 66 -1.20 4.99 14.90
C GLN A 66 -1.98 4.47 13.69
N LEU A 67 -3.20 4.94 13.48
CA LEU A 67 -3.98 4.61 12.30
C LEU A 67 -3.36 5.22 11.04
N THR A 68 -3.07 6.51 11.03
CA THR A 68 -2.48 7.21 9.87
C THR A 68 -1.16 6.59 9.44
N ASN A 69 -0.33 6.17 10.39
CA ASN A 69 0.97 5.52 10.13
C ASN A 69 0.87 4.11 9.53
N ARG A 70 -0.26 3.42 9.66
CA ARG A 70 -0.44 2.05 9.12
C ARG A 70 -0.99 2.03 7.71
N PHE A 71 -1.47 3.15 7.19
CA PHE A 71 -2.04 3.19 5.85
C PHE A 71 -0.93 3.34 4.80
N VAL A 72 -0.71 2.26 4.06
CA VAL A 72 0.30 2.15 2.99
C VAL A 72 -0.22 2.55 1.61
N SER A 73 -1.50 2.91 1.48
CA SER A 73 -2.09 3.30 0.18
C SER A 73 -1.73 4.74 -0.16
N PRO A 74 -0.99 5.01 -1.26
CA PRO A 74 -0.66 6.39 -1.69
C PRO A 74 -1.88 7.20 -2.15
N ARG A 75 -3.04 6.54 -2.26
CA ARG A 75 -4.31 7.14 -2.72
C ARG A 75 -5.28 7.42 -1.58
N MET A 76 -4.85 7.19 -0.35
CA MET A 76 -5.64 7.49 0.84
C MET A 76 -5.49 8.98 1.20
N ARG A 77 -6.58 9.61 1.65
CA ARG A 77 -6.58 10.98 2.17
C ARG A 77 -7.23 11.04 3.54
N VAL A 78 -6.78 11.98 4.37
CA VAL A 78 -7.23 12.17 5.75
C VAL A 78 -7.65 13.61 5.98
N SER A 79 -8.69 13.82 6.79
CA SER A 79 -9.05 15.12 7.35
C SER A 79 -9.33 15.00 8.85
N PHE A 80 -8.97 16.03 9.61
CA PHE A 80 -9.25 16.16 11.03
C PHE A 80 -10.24 17.30 11.28
N ILE A 81 -11.36 16.97 11.91
CA ILE A 81 -12.38 17.89 12.33
C ILE A 81 -12.49 17.77 13.85
N VAL A 82 -12.17 18.83 14.56
CA VAL A 82 -12.30 18.89 16.01
C VAL A 82 -13.56 19.65 16.38
N PHE A 83 -14.30 19.17 17.38
CA PHE A 83 -15.53 19.83 17.82
C PHE A 83 -15.67 19.88 19.34
N SER A 84 -16.30 20.95 19.82
CA SER A 84 -16.86 21.03 21.17
C SER A 84 -18.12 21.91 21.13
N VAL A 85 -18.04 23.17 21.58
CA VAL A 85 -19.08 24.20 21.41
C VAL A 85 -19.16 24.65 19.94
N ARG A 86 -18.04 24.59 19.22
CA ARG A 86 -17.93 24.87 17.79
C ARG A 86 -17.10 23.77 17.13
N ALA A 87 -17.29 23.58 15.83
CA ALA A 87 -16.48 22.68 15.02
C ALA A 87 -15.48 23.47 14.18
N GLU A 88 -14.29 22.90 14.01
CA GLU A 88 -13.20 23.46 13.22
C GLU A 88 -12.52 22.34 12.43
N VAL A 89 -12.15 22.65 11.18
CA VAL A 89 -11.35 21.76 10.35
C VAL A 89 -9.88 22.04 10.66
N MET A 90 -9.26 21.22 11.50
CA MET A 90 -7.85 21.34 11.86
C MET A 90 -6.93 20.91 10.73
N LEU A 91 -7.29 19.84 10.02
CA LEU A 91 -6.57 19.36 8.84
C LEU A 91 -7.56 19.20 7.68
N PRO A 92 -7.48 20.02 6.62
CA PRO A 92 -8.24 19.80 5.39
C PRO A 92 -7.92 18.44 4.77
N LEU A 93 -8.83 17.90 3.95
CA LEU A 93 -8.63 16.60 3.32
C LEU A 93 -7.36 16.59 2.46
N THR A 94 -6.37 15.80 2.87
CA THR A 94 -5.07 15.70 2.20
C THR A 94 -4.54 14.28 2.20
N GLY A 95 -3.79 13.93 1.15
CA GLY A 95 -3.01 12.68 1.10
C GLY A 95 -1.52 12.92 1.37
N ASP A 96 -1.12 14.17 1.65
CA ASP A 96 0.26 14.53 1.93
C ASP A 96 0.62 14.11 3.36
N SER A 97 1.53 13.13 3.47
CA SER A 97 2.00 12.63 4.76
C SER A 97 2.66 13.71 5.63
N TYR A 98 3.29 14.72 5.02
CA TYR A 98 3.89 15.83 5.75
C TYR A 98 2.82 16.74 6.36
N GLU A 99 1.77 17.08 5.60
CA GLU A 99 0.64 17.86 6.13
C GLU A 99 -0.10 17.10 7.24
N ILE A 100 -0.24 15.77 7.08
CA ILE A 100 -0.85 14.91 8.11
C ILE A 100 0.00 14.93 9.39
N GLU A 101 1.32 14.78 9.29
CA GLU A 101 2.23 14.81 10.44
C GLU A 101 2.25 16.18 11.13
N GLN A 102 2.26 17.27 10.36
CA GLN A 102 2.15 18.64 10.91
C GLN A 102 0.81 18.85 11.64
N GLY A 103 -0.31 18.44 11.03
CA GLY A 103 -1.63 18.55 11.65
C GLY A 103 -1.77 17.75 12.94
N LEU A 104 -1.04 16.63 13.08
CA LEU A 104 -0.96 15.86 14.33
C LEU A 104 -0.10 16.55 15.40
N ASN A 105 0.94 17.28 15.03
CA ASN A 105 1.84 17.98 15.96
C ASN A 105 1.28 19.30 16.49
N ASP A 106 0.44 19.99 15.71
CA ASP A 106 -0.13 21.31 16.04
C ASP A 106 -1.42 21.24 16.92
N SER A 107 -1.77 20.04 17.40
CA SER A 107 -3.10 19.63 17.86
C SER A 107 -3.33 19.60 19.39
#